data_AF-A0A7C5JPW8-F1
#
_entry.id   AF-A0A7C5JPW8-F1
#
_cell.length_a   1.000
_cell.length_b   1.000
_cell.length_c   1.000
_cell.angle_alpha   90.00
_cell.angle_beta   90.00
_cell.angle_gamma   90.00
#
_symmetry.space_group_name_H-M   'P 1'
#
loop_
_entity.id
_entity.type
_entity.pdbx_description
1 polymer ?
#
loop_
_entity_poly.entity_id
_entity_poly.type
_entity_poly.pdbx_seq_one_letter_code
_entity_poly.pdbx_strand_id
1 'polypeptide(L)'
;MTRTATTGIFRGFFSLLGLSRPADGQADSSHGGDDINSSAHWKKFSKTWQEAEDIAAGRLGDFPFNRKGKARMLDAIAMCATHIDALESDTTINAAEAAMLRKDTDRLARAVEEKRTIEQADEPKTRTTIKVPAMASMIMLRERLDLLGQLAQANRLHSDVIEMILIPIERDMKTLNNSTMLSQLAVSLRGEATELRQQGREHIEQIKLRMSA
;
A
#
# COMPACT_ATOMS: atom_id res chain seq x y z
N MET A 1 29.06 -14.22 21.72
CA MET A 1 28.24 -13.81 20.56
C MET A 1 28.75 -12.46 20.08
N THR A 2 29.54 -12.47 19.03
CA THR A 2 30.27 -11.32 18.47
C THR A 2 29.35 -10.54 17.54
N ARG A 3 29.15 -9.25 17.83
CA ARG A 3 28.44 -8.31 16.95
C ARG A 3 29.43 -7.68 15.98
N THR A 4 29.27 -7.95 14.69
CA THR A 4 29.96 -7.25 13.60
C THR A 4 29.18 -5.99 13.23
N ALA A 5 29.84 -4.84 13.34
CA ALA A 5 29.35 -3.55 12.87
C ALA A 5 29.86 -3.30 11.44
N THR A 6 28.95 -2.98 10.51
CA THR A 6 29.28 -2.65 9.12
C THR A 6 29.18 -1.14 8.93
N THR A 7 30.32 -0.50 8.81
CA THR A 7 30.47 0.93 8.48
C THR A 7 30.53 1.09 6.96
N GLY A 8 29.52 1.71 6.37
CA GLY A 8 29.49 2.07 4.95
C GLY A 8 29.97 3.50 4.73
N ILE A 9 31.15 3.65 4.12
CA ILE A 9 31.78 4.90 3.72
C ILE A 9 31.23 5.32 2.35
N PHE A 10 30.64 6.50 2.23
CA PHE A 10 30.30 7.13 0.95
C PHE A 10 31.27 8.27 0.67
N ARG A 11 32.09 8.13 -0.39
CA ARG A 11 33.01 9.14 -0.94
C ARG A 11 32.92 9.13 -2.47
N GLY A 12 32.91 10.31 -3.08
CA GLY A 12 33.03 10.54 -4.52
C GLY A 12 32.12 11.71 -4.93
N PHE A 13 32.55 12.98 -4.97
CA PHE A 13 33.62 13.60 -5.77
C PHE A 13 33.29 13.59 -7.28
N PHE A 14 32.67 14.67 -7.78
CA PHE A 14 32.79 15.04 -9.19
C PHE A 14 32.84 16.57 -9.35
N SER A 15 33.83 16.98 -10.12
CA SER A 15 34.34 18.34 -10.30
C SER A 15 33.46 19.22 -11.19
N LEU A 16 33.59 20.52 -10.89
CA LEU A 16 33.34 21.64 -11.79
C LEU A 16 34.05 21.47 -13.14
N LEU A 17 33.34 21.77 -14.23
CA LEU A 17 33.82 22.61 -15.33
C LEU A 17 32.60 23.17 -16.08
N GLY A 18 32.54 24.50 -16.14
CA GLY A 18 31.48 25.25 -16.78
C GLY A 18 31.60 25.28 -18.30
N LEU A 19 30.44 25.32 -18.95
CA LEU A 19 30.25 25.74 -20.33
C LEU A 19 28.90 26.46 -20.40
N SER A 20 28.96 27.79 -20.53
CA SER A 20 27.81 28.66 -20.82
C SER A 20 27.18 28.30 -22.17
N ARG A 21 25.87 28.07 -22.18
CA ARG A 21 25.05 27.88 -23.39
C ARG A 21 23.93 28.94 -23.40
N PRO A 22 23.59 29.52 -24.56
CA PRO A 22 22.76 30.72 -24.64
C PRO A 22 21.29 30.47 -24.32
N ALA A 23 20.66 31.53 -23.83
CA ALA A 23 19.27 31.63 -23.41
C ALA A 23 18.33 31.71 -24.62
N ASP A 24 17.74 30.57 -24.99
CA ASP A 24 16.45 30.56 -25.67
C ASP A 24 15.38 30.23 -24.64
N GLY A 25 14.41 31.15 -24.51
CA GLY A 25 13.32 31.11 -23.54
C GLY A 25 12.41 29.91 -23.75
N GLN A 26 12.83 28.77 -23.21
CA GLN A 26 11.97 27.66 -22.91
C GLN A 26 11.18 28.11 -21.68
N ALA A 27 9.88 28.37 -21.88
CA ALA A 27 8.94 28.50 -20.77
C ALA A 27 9.06 27.20 -19.98
N ASP A 28 9.87 27.27 -18.94
CA ASP A 28 10.11 26.21 -17.99
C ASP A 28 8.80 26.07 -17.20
N SER A 29 7.81 25.44 -17.83
CA SER A 29 6.73 24.74 -17.16
C SER A 29 7.34 23.52 -16.49
N SER A 30 8.38 23.76 -15.67
CA SER A 30 8.81 22.91 -14.57
C SER A 30 7.53 22.61 -13.84
N HIS A 31 7.09 21.37 -14.04
CA HIS A 31 5.81 20.90 -13.57
C HIS A 31 5.83 21.09 -12.06
N GLY A 32 5.09 22.10 -11.59
CA GLY A 32 4.62 22.23 -10.22
C GLY A 32 3.64 21.10 -9.93
N GLY A 33 4.06 19.85 -10.14
CA GLY A 33 3.48 18.73 -9.44
C GLY A 33 3.89 18.95 -8.00
N ASP A 34 2.99 19.56 -7.22
CA ASP A 34 3.12 19.66 -5.78
C ASP A 34 3.59 18.30 -5.27
N ASP A 35 4.83 18.29 -4.76
CA ASP A 35 5.45 17.10 -4.23
C ASP A 35 4.51 16.57 -3.16
N ILE A 36 3.93 15.38 -3.38
CA ILE A 36 3.00 14.77 -2.44
C ILE A 36 3.65 14.64 -1.05
N ASN A 37 4.98 14.51 -0.99
CA ASN A 37 5.74 14.48 0.25
C ASN A 37 5.81 15.82 0.98
N SER A 38 5.42 16.93 0.36
CA SER A 38 5.23 18.21 1.03
C SER A 38 3.87 18.31 1.73
N SER A 39 2.86 17.57 1.25
CA SER A 39 1.49 17.62 1.76
C SER A 39 1.38 17.18 3.22
N ALA A 40 0.79 18.04 4.07
CA ALA A 40 0.53 17.72 5.46
C ALA A 40 -0.47 16.58 5.62
N HIS A 41 -1.42 16.45 4.69
CA HIS A 41 -2.39 15.35 4.68
C HIS A 41 -1.72 14.01 4.36
N TRP A 42 -0.83 13.98 3.36
CA TRP A 42 -0.07 12.79 3.00
C TRP A 42 0.81 12.31 4.16
N LYS A 43 1.57 13.20 4.81
CA LYS A 43 2.41 12.84 5.96
C LYS A 43 1.62 12.22 7.12
N LYS A 44 0.42 12.74 7.40
CA LYS A 44 -0.44 12.21 8.47
C LYS A 44 -1.02 10.85 8.07
N PHE A 45 -1.47 10.72 6.82
CA PHE A 45 -1.99 9.49 6.26
C PHE A 45 -0.94 8.38 6.27
N SER A 46 0.23 8.60 5.66
CA SER A 46 1.30 7.59 5.52
C SER A 46 1.84 7.13 6.87
N LYS A 47 1.96 8.04 7.85
CA LYS A 47 2.32 7.68 9.22
C LYS A 47 1.28 6.77 9.87
N THR A 48 0.01 7.13 9.79
CA THR A 48 -1.10 6.35 10.37
C THR A 48 -1.19 4.98 9.72
N TRP A 49 -1.03 4.93 8.39
CA TRP A 49 -0.97 3.71 7.62
C TRP A 49 0.14 2.77 8.08
N GLN A 50 1.37 3.28 8.19
CA GLN A 50 2.52 2.47 8.61
C GLN A 50 2.32 1.88 10.02
N GLU A 51 1.84 2.68 10.97
CA GLU A 51 1.57 2.23 12.33
C GLU A 51 0.48 1.15 12.37
N ALA A 52 -0.59 1.35 11.59
CA ALA A 52 -1.67 0.37 11.47
C ALA A 52 -1.21 -0.92 10.75
N GLU A 53 -0.32 -0.84 9.76
CA GLU A 53 0.30 -2.02 9.15
C GLU A 53 1.19 -2.79 10.13
N ASP A 54 1.97 -2.10 10.96
CA ASP A 54 2.81 -2.75 11.98
C ASP A 54 1.96 -3.53 12.98
N ILE A 55 0.85 -2.93 13.41
CA ILE A 55 -0.17 -3.58 14.26
C ILE A 55 -0.79 -4.78 13.54
N ALA A 56 -1.30 -4.58 12.32
CA ALA A 56 -1.98 -5.62 11.54
C ALA A 56 -1.06 -6.81 11.26
N ALA A 57 0.22 -6.57 10.97
CA ALA A 57 1.24 -7.60 10.77
C ALA A 57 1.69 -8.28 12.07
N GLY A 58 1.28 -7.77 13.25
CA GLY A 58 1.71 -8.31 14.54
C GLY A 58 3.16 -7.97 14.91
N ARG A 59 3.77 -6.98 14.25
CA ARG A 59 5.15 -6.54 14.55
C ARG A 59 5.28 -5.92 15.94
N LEU A 60 4.17 -5.44 16.51
CA LEU A 60 4.09 -4.91 17.87
C LEU A 60 3.67 -5.96 18.92
N GLY A 61 3.64 -7.25 18.55
CA GLY A 61 3.25 -8.35 19.42
C GLY A 61 1.77 -8.73 19.36
N ASP A 62 1.38 -9.72 20.17
CA ASP A 62 0.02 -10.29 20.19
C ASP A 62 -1.04 -9.33 20.78
N PHE A 63 -0.60 -8.41 21.65
CA PHE A 63 -1.44 -7.45 22.37
C PHE A 63 -0.87 -6.03 22.23
N PRO A 64 -0.95 -5.43 21.04
CA PRO A 64 -0.23 -4.19 20.72
C PRO A 64 -0.80 -2.95 21.42
N PHE A 65 -1.98 -3.03 22.02
CA PHE A 65 -2.64 -1.92 22.70
C PHE A 65 -3.61 -2.39 23.79
N ASN A 66 -3.97 -1.47 24.68
CA ASN A 66 -5.14 -1.58 25.54
C ASN A 66 -6.41 -1.15 24.79
N ARG A 67 -7.60 -1.26 25.40
CA ARG A 67 -8.88 -0.90 24.74
C ARG A 67 -8.90 0.55 24.23
N LYS A 68 -8.35 1.49 25.02
CA LYS A 68 -8.27 2.92 24.64
C LYS A 68 -7.34 3.14 23.45
N GLY A 69 -6.21 2.44 23.41
CA GLY A 69 -5.24 2.49 22.31
C GLY A 69 -5.82 1.95 21.01
N LYS A 70 -6.57 0.83 21.08
CA LYS A 70 -7.31 0.28 19.93
C LYS A 70 -8.29 1.30 19.36
N ALA A 71 -9.15 1.85 20.21
CA ALA A 71 -10.15 2.84 19.81
C ALA A 71 -9.49 4.05 19.14
N ARG A 72 -8.43 4.60 19.75
CA ARG A 72 -7.66 5.71 19.19
C ARG A 72 -7.06 5.38 17.82
N MET A 73 -6.54 4.17 17.63
CA MET A 73 -5.97 3.75 16.33
C MET A 73 -7.07 3.64 15.26
N LEU A 74 -8.23 3.08 15.60
CA LEU A 74 -9.36 2.99 14.67
C LEU A 74 -9.90 4.37 14.29
N ASP A 75 -9.98 5.30 15.25
CA ASP A 75 -10.35 6.69 14.98
C ASP A 75 -9.33 7.36 14.05
N ALA A 76 -8.03 7.10 14.25
CA ALA A 76 -6.98 7.62 13.38
C ALA A 76 -7.09 7.05 11.94
N ILE A 77 -7.39 5.75 11.80
CA ILE A 77 -7.64 5.12 10.49
C ILE A 77 -8.90 5.71 9.85
N ALA A 78 -9.96 5.98 10.61
CA ALA A 78 -11.16 6.64 10.07
C ALA A 78 -10.85 8.06 9.54
N MET A 79 -9.95 8.81 10.20
CA MET A 79 -9.48 10.12 9.73
C MET A 79 -8.65 10.05 8.45
N CYS A 80 -8.11 8.89 8.06
CA CYS A 80 -7.44 8.73 6.78
C CYS A 80 -8.38 9.00 5.60
N ALA A 81 -9.68 8.70 5.71
CA ALA A 81 -10.66 9.02 4.65
C ALA A 81 -10.69 10.53 4.37
N THR A 82 -10.76 11.36 5.43
CA THR A 82 -10.72 12.82 5.31
C THR A 82 -9.39 13.32 4.71
N HIS A 83 -8.27 12.65 5.00
CA HIS A 83 -6.98 12.99 4.40
C HIS A 83 -6.92 12.62 2.91
N ILE A 84 -7.49 11.48 2.52
CA ILE A 84 -7.61 11.08 1.11
C ILE A 84 -8.50 12.05 0.36
N ASP A 85 -9.65 12.44 0.92
CA ASP A 85 -10.59 13.40 0.31
C ASP A 85 -9.93 14.78 0.09
N ALA A 86 -9.12 15.24 1.04
CA ALA A 86 -8.36 16.47 0.90
C ALA A 86 -7.32 16.36 -0.23
N LEU A 87 -6.56 15.26 -0.29
CA LEU A 87 -5.57 15.01 -1.34
C LEU A 87 -6.21 14.94 -2.74
N GLU A 88 -7.40 14.33 -2.86
CA GLU A 88 -8.15 14.26 -4.11
C GLU A 88 -8.71 15.64 -4.51
N SER A 89 -9.26 16.39 -3.55
CA SER A 89 -9.82 17.73 -3.78
C SER A 89 -8.77 18.75 -4.20
N ASP A 90 -7.57 18.66 -3.62
CA ASP A 90 -6.41 19.49 -3.98
C ASP A 90 -5.75 19.01 -5.29
N THR A 91 -6.31 18.00 -5.97
CA THR A 91 -5.74 17.36 -7.17
C THR A 91 -4.32 16.80 -6.98
N THR A 92 -3.93 16.59 -5.71
CA THR A 92 -2.62 16.02 -5.34
C THR A 92 -2.54 14.55 -5.73
N ILE A 93 -3.64 13.80 -5.63
CA ILE A 93 -3.77 12.42 -6.14
C ILE A 93 -4.96 12.33 -7.09
N ASN A 94 -4.93 11.35 -7.99
CA ASN A 94 -6.06 11.12 -8.90
C ASN A 94 -7.17 10.29 -8.23
N ALA A 95 -8.36 10.27 -8.84
CA ALA A 95 -9.53 9.57 -8.29
C ALA A 95 -9.32 8.05 -8.15
N ALA A 96 -8.56 7.41 -9.04
CA ALA A 96 -8.29 5.97 -8.98
C ALA A 96 -7.32 5.64 -7.83
N GLU A 97 -6.30 6.47 -7.60
CA GLU A 97 -5.42 6.40 -6.43
C GLU A 97 -6.22 6.55 -5.13
N ALA A 98 -7.06 7.59 -5.06
CA ALA A 98 -7.91 7.84 -3.89
C ALA A 98 -8.86 6.66 -3.61
N ALA A 99 -9.51 6.11 -4.63
CA ALA A 99 -10.40 4.94 -4.49
C ALA A 99 -9.67 3.70 -3.97
N MET A 100 -8.45 3.43 -4.45
CA MET A 100 -7.62 2.33 -3.97
C MET A 100 -7.21 2.52 -2.51
N LEU A 101 -6.75 3.71 -2.14
CA LEU A 101 -6.36 4.02 -0.77
C LEU A 101 -7.54 3.88 0.21
N ARG A 102 -8.75 4.29 -0.18
CA ARG A 102 -9.96 4.10 0.65
C ARG A 102 -10.24 2.63 0.91
N LYS A 103 -10.26 1.81 -0.14
CA LYS A 103 -10.49 0.36 -0.04
C LYS A 103 -9.45 -0.34 0.86
N ASP A 104 -8.18 0.06 0.73
CA ASP A 104 -7.13 -0.54 1.55
C ASP A 104 -7.12 -0.01 2.99
N THR A 105 -7.58 1.22 3.23
CA THR A 105 -7.83 1.75 4.58
C THR A 105 -8.90 0.94 5.30
N ASP A 106 -10.01 0.58 4.62
CA ASP A 106 -11.05 -0.29 5.18
C ASP A 106 -10.52 -1.68 5.54
N ARG A 107 -9.70 -2.26 4.65
CA ARG A 107 -9.01 -3.54 4.93
C ARG A 107 -8.13 -3.41 6.17
N LEU A 108 -7.38 -2.32 6.28
CA LEU A 108 -6.45 -2.10 7.37
C LEU A 108 -7.19 -1.90 8.71
N ALA A 109 -8.30 -1.16 8.71
CA ALA A 109 -9.18 -1.02 9.87
C ALA A 109 -9.67 -2.38 10.38
N ARG A 110 -10.15 -3.26 9.49
CA ARG A 110 -10.57 -4.62 9.86
C ARG A 110 -9.41 -5.44 10.43
N ALA A 111 -8.23 -5.34 9.85
CA ALA A 111 -7.05 -6.08 10.33
C ALA A 111 -6.57 -5.61 11.72
N VAL A 112 -6.71 -4.32 12.02
CA VAL A 112 -6.47 -3.76 13.36
C VAL A 112 -7.57 -4.16 14.33
N GLU A 113 -8.83 -4.17 13.89
CA GLU A 113 -9.97 -4.61 14.70
C GLU A 113 -9.85 -6.08 15.10
N GLU A 114 -9.29 -6.94 14.24
CA GLU A 114 -9.04 -8.35 14.56
C GLU A 114 -7.94 -8.56 15.64
N LYS A 115 -7.18 -7.52 16.00
CA LYS A 115 -6.17 -7.61 17.08
C LYS A 115 -6.81 -7.53 18.46
N ARG A 116 -6.29 -8.37 19.36
CA ARG A 116 -6.73 -8.46 20.75
C ARG A 116 -6.09 -7.34 21.57
N THR A 117 -6.82 -6.84 22.54
CA THR A 117 -6.28 -5.87 23.51
C THR A 117 -5.64 -6.59 24.70
N ILE A 118 -4.79 -5.89 25.45
CA ILE A 118 -4.12 -6.42 26.65
C ILE A 118 -5.15 -6.97 27.66
N GLU A 119 -6.28 -6.29 27.84
CA GLU A 119 -7.35 -6.70 28.76
C GLU A 119 -8.00 -8.03 28.36
N GLN A 120 -7.87 -8.42 27.08
CA GLN A 120 -8.37 -9.68 26.57
C GLN A 120 -7.31 -10.79 26.63
N ALA A 121 -6.13 -10.59 27.23
CA ALA A 121 -5.04 -11.56 27.18
C ALA A 121 -5.45 -12.96 27.66
N ASP A 122 -6.22 -13.01 28.74
CA ASP A 122 -6.66 -14.24 29.40
C ASP A 122 -7.96 -14.82 28.81
N GLU A 123 -8.65 -14.12 27.92
CA GLU A 123 -9.84 -14.66 27.27
C GLU A 123 -9.44 -15.87 26.39
N PRO A 124 -10.23 -16.96 26.35
CA PRO A 124 -9.95 -18.03 25.42
C PRO A 124 -10.09 -17.50 23.99
N LYS A 125 -9.12 -17.81 23.11
CA LYS A 125 -9.24 -17.43 21.70
C LYS A 125 -10.52 -18.05 21.13
N THR A 126 -11.50 -17.21 20.79
CA THR A 126 -12.67 -17.66 20.03
C THR A 126 -12.14 -18.33 18.76
N ARG A 127 -12.65 -19.53 18.43
CA ARG A 127 -12.26 -20.23 17.21
C ARG A 127 -12.55 -19.31 16.03
N THR A 128 -11.51 -18.68 15.49
CA THR A 128 -11.63 -17.90 14.27
C THR A 128 -11.86 -18.90 13.14
N THR A 129 -12.91 -18.66 12.35
CA THR A 129 -13.12 -19.42 11.12
C THR A 129 -11.83 -19.32 10.30
N ILE A 130 -11.21 -20.46 10.01
CA ILE A 130 -9.99 -20.51 9.23
C ILE A 130 -10.32 -19.94 7.85
N LYS A 131 -9.93 -18.70 7.60
CA LYS A 131 -10.05 -18.09 6.27
C LYS A 131 -9.04 -18.81 5.37
N VAL A 132 -9.53 -19.45 4.30
CA VAL A 132 -8.67 -20.03 3.27
C VAL A 132 -7.90 -18.88 2.61
N PRO A 133 -6.58 -18.76 2.78
CA PRO A 133 -5.84 -17.55 2.38
C PRO A 133 -6.01 -17.23 0.90
N ALA A 134 -5.98 -18.25 0.03
CA ALA A 134 -6.22 -18.08 -1.40
C ALA A 134 -7.61 -17.52 -1.71
N MET A 135 -8.65 -17.90 -0.95
CA MET A 135 -10.00 -17.36 -1.14
C MET A 135 -10.03 -15.87 -0.78
N ALA A 136 -9.42 -15.51 0.36
CA ALA A 136 -9.33 -14.12 0.78
C ALA A 136 -8.59 -13.25 -0.25
N SER A 137 -7.43 -13.70 -0.74
CA SER A 137 -6.67 -13.01 -1.78
C SER A 137 -7.43 -12.93 -3.11
N MET A 138 -8.20 -13.95 -3.48
CA MET A 138 -9.02 -13.93 -4.69
C MET A 138 -10.15 -12.89 -4.61
N ILE A 139 -10.86 -12.82 -3.49
CA ILE A 139 -11.89 -11.80 -3.24
C ILE A 139 -11.27 -10.41 -3.31
N MET A 140 -10.17 -10.21 -2.58
CA MET A 140 -9.44 -8.96 -2.48
C MET A 140 -8.88 -8.47 -3.84
N LEU A 141 -8.34 -9.38 -4.67
CA LEU A 141 -7.84 -9.03 -5.98
C LEU A 141 -8.96 -8.69 -6.97
N ARG A 142 -10.05 -9.47 -6.99
CA ARG A 142 -11.23 -9.20 -7.82
C ARG A 142 -11.80 -7.81 -7.53
N GLU A 143 -11.88 -7.49 -6.26
CA GLU A 143 -12.38 -6.23 -5.74
C GLU A 143 -11.54 -5.00 -6.10
N ARG A 144 -10.28 -5.18 -6.51
CA ARG A 144 -9.35 -4.10 -6.90
C ARG A 144 -9.04 -4.08 -8.39
N LEU A 145 -9.44 -5.10 -9.14
CA LEU A 145 -8.99 -5.29 -10.52
C LEU A 145 -9.43 -4.14 -11.43
N ASP A 146 -10.69 -3.71 -11.31
CA ASP A 146 -11.20 -2.57 -12.08
C ASP A 146 -10.41 -1.29 -11.78
N LEU A 147 -10.13 -1.04 -10.49
CA LEU A 147 -9.33 0.11 -10.06
C LEU A 147 -7.87 0.04 -10.55
N LEU A 148 -7.28 -1.16 -10.64
CA LEU A 148 -5.96 -1.34 -11.26
C LEU A 148 -5.97 -1.00 -12.75
N GLY A 149 -7.05 -1.37 -13.46
CA GLY A 149 -7.25 -0.96 -14.85
C GLY A 149 -7.34 0.56 -15.01
N GLN A 150 -8.08 1.22 -14.10
CA GLN A 150 -8.18 2.68 -14.07
C GLN A 150 -6.83 3.34 -13.76
N LEU A 151 -6.06 2.82 -12.80
CA LEU A 151 -4.70 3.28 -12.50
C LEU A 151 -3.76 3.12 -13.71
N ALA A 152 -3.83 1.99 -14.40
CA ALA A 152 -3.02 1.75 -15.60
C ALA A 152 -3.29 2.78 -16.71
N GLN A 153 -4.49 3.38 -16.74
CA GLN A 153 -4.91 4.40 -17.70
C GLN A 153 -4.79 5.84 -17.19
N ALA A 154 -4.56 6.06 -15.89
CA ALA A 154 -4.57 7.39 -15.29
C ALA A 154 -3.42 8.26 -15.81
N ASN A 155 -3.66 9.52 -16.20
CA ASN A 155 -2.63 10.37 -16.82
C ASN A 155 -1.39 10.64 -15.95
N ARG A 156 -1.56 10.67 -14.62
CA ARG A 156 -0.51 10.96 -13.63
C ARG A 156 -0.55 9.91 -12.53
N LEU A 157 0.63 9.41 -12.15
CA LEU A 157 0.83 8.43 -11.08
C LEU A 157 1.85 8.95 -10.08
N HIS A 158 1.57 8.82 -8.79
CA HIS A 158 2.47 9.20 -7.71
C HIS A 158 3.22 7.98 -7.21
N SER A 159 4.55 7.96 -7.36
CA SER A 159 5.38 6.79 -7.03
C SER A 159 5.08 6.23 -5.63
N ASP A 160 5.06 7.10 -4.64
CA ASP A 160 4.93 6.71 -3.23
C ASP A 160 3.53 6.16 -2.92
N VAL A 161 2.50 6.68 -3.60
CA VAL A 161 1.13 6.20 -3.50
C VAL A 161 1.01 4.83 -4.16
N ILE A 162 1.55 4.68 -5.37
CA ILE A 162 1.50 3.44 -6.11
C ILE A 162 2.28 2.34 -5.41
N GLU A 163 3.47 2.62 -4.89
CA GLU A 163 4.22 1.65 -4.08
C GLU A 163 3.41 1.16 -2.89
N MET A 164 2.77 2.07 -2.16
CA MET A 164 1.91 1.72 -1.02
C MET A 164 0.72 0.84 -1.42
N ILE A 165 0.08 1.15 -2.56
CA ILE A 165 -1.06 0.39 -3.11
C ILE A 165 -0.61 -1.00 -3.62
N LEU A 166 0.53 -1.10 -4.29
CA LEU A 166 0.95 -2.33 -4.95
C LEU A 166 1.44 -3.40 -3.96
N ILE A 167 2.04 -3.01 -2.83
CA ILE A 167 2.53 -3.97 -1.81
C ILE A 167 1.48 -5.03 -1.39
N PRO A 168 0.26 -4.66 -0.94
CA PRO A 168 -0.75 -5.66 -0.55
C PRO A 168 -1.24 -6.49 -1.75
N ILE A 169 -1.33 -5.91 -2.95
CA ILE A 169 -1.80 -6.60 -4.15
C ILE A 169 -0.79 -7.64 -4.61
N GLU A 170 0.49 -7.31 -4.61
CA GLU A 170 1.57 -8.25 -4.92
C GLU A 170 1.62 -9.40 -3.92
N ARG A 171 1.33 -9.14 -2.64
CA ARG A 171 1.18 -10.18 -1.61
C ARG A 171 0.00 -11.11 -1.93
N ASP A 172 -1.14 -10.58 -2.34
CA ASP A 172 -2.30 -11.37 -2.75
C ASP A 172 -1.98 -12.22 -4.00
N MET A 173 -1.36 -11.63 -5.02
CA MET A 173 -0.91 -12.37 -6.21
C MET A 173 0.11 -13.47 -5.88
N LYS A 174 1.05 -13.21 -4.96
CA LYS A 174 2.01 -14.22 -4.49
C LYS A 174 1.31 -15.38 -3.79
N THR A 175 0.27 -15.09 -3.01
CA THR A 175 -0.58 -16.12 -2.37
C THR A 175 -1.28 -16.96 -3.43
N LEU A 176 -1.85 -16.33 -4.47
CA LEU A 176 -2.49 -17.01 -5.59
C LEU A 176 -1.50 -17.72 -6.53
N ASN A 177 -0.20 -17.41 -6.46
CA ASN A 177 0.84 -18.13 -7.19
C ASN A 177 1.33 -19.38 -6.46
N ASN A 178 1.00 -19.54 -5.18
CA ASN A 178 1.40 -20.69 -4.38
C ASN A 178 0.47 -21.88 -4.65
N SER A 179 1.00 -22.94 -5.26
CA SER A 179 0.24 -24.15 -5.63
C SER A 179 -0.43 -24.82 -4.43
N THR A 180 0.24 -24.84 -3.26
CA THR A 180 -0.32 -25.37 -2.01
C THR A 180 -1.55 -24.57 -1.59
N MET A 181 -1.48 -23.24 -1.64
CA MET A 181 -2.62 -22.37 -1.28
C MET A 181 -3.76 -22.49 -2.29
N LEU A 182 -3.47 -22.56 -3.59
CA LEU A 182 -4.48 -22.79 -4.62
C LEU A 182 -5.18 -24.14 -4.49
N SER A 183 -4.47 -25.19 -4.03
CA SER A 183 -5.07 -26.51 -3.84
C SER A 183 -6.17 -26.52 -2.77
N GLN A 184 -6.15 -25.54 -1.85
CA GLN A 184 -7.19 -25.36 -0.83
C GLN A 184 -8.49 -24.77 -1.39
N LEU A 185 -8.45 -24.19 -2.61
CA LEU A 185 -9.65 -23.75 -3.31
C LEU A 185 -10.39 -24.94 -3.94
N ALA A 186 -11.72 -24.79 -4.03
CA ALA A 186 -12.55 -25.66 -4.85
C ALA A 186 -12.04 -25.67 -6.30
N VAL A 187 -12.11 -26.83 -6.97
CA VAL A 187 -11.56 -27.03 -8.33
C VAL A 187 -12.13 -26.00 -9.32
N SER A 188 -13.42 -25.67 -9.20
CA SER A 188 -14.10 -24.67 -10.03
C SER A 188 -13.53 -23.25 -9.91
N LEU A 189 -12.95 -22.89 -8.76
CA LEU A 189 -12.42 -21.55 -8.49
C LEU A 189 -10.95 -21.38 -8.89
N ARG A 190 -10.24 -22.47 -9.19
CA ARG A 190 -8.80 -22.43 -9.52
C ARG A 190 -8.54 -21.77 -10.88
N GLY A 191 -9.44 -21.97 -11.85
CA GLY A 191 -9.38 -21.30 -13.15
C GLY A 191 -9.55 -19.79 -12.99
N GLU A 192 -10.58 -19.38 -12.26
CA GLU A 192 -10.87 -17.97 -11.98
C GLU A 192 -9.72 -17.28 -11.22
N ALA A 193 -9.15 -17.93 -10.19
CA ALA A 193 -7.99 -17.40 -9.49
C ALA A 193 -6.77 -17.20 -10.41
N THR A 194 -6.61 -18.08 -11.41
CA THR A 194 -5.52 -17.99 -12.40
C THR A 194 -5.73 -16.81 -13.35
N GLU A 195 -6.96 -16.60 -13.80
CA GLU A 195 -7.35 -15.49 -14.67
C GLU A 195 -7.20 -14.14 -13.96
N LEU A 196 -7.74 -14.01 -12.74
CA LEU A 196 -7.60 -12.79 -11.94
C LEU A 196 -6.13 -12.41 -11.71
N ARG A 197 -5.27 -13.40 -11.45
CA ARG A 197 -3.83 -13.19 -11.28
C ARG A 197 -3.18 -12.71 -12.58
N GLN A 198 -3.58 -13.25 -13.73
CA GLN A 198 -3.04 -12.85 -15.02
C GLN A 198 -3.42 -11.40 -15.34
N GLN A 199 -4.69 -11.04 -15.20
CA GLN A 199 -5.18 -9.67 -15.41
C GLN A 199 -4.51 -8.68 -14.45
N GLY A 200 -4.40 -9.05 -13.16
CA GLY A 200 -3.71 -8.22 -12.17
C GLY A 200 -2.24 -7.97 -12.52
N ARG A 201 -1.53 -9.00 -13.03
CA ARG A 201 -0.14 -8.87 -13.49
C ARG A 201 -0.01 -7.89 -14.66
N GLU A 202 -0.88 -8.02 -15.65
CA GLU A 202 -0.87 -7.16 -16.84
C GLU A 202 -1.03 -5.67 -16.46
N HIS A 203 -2.00 -5.36 -15.59
CA HIS A 203 -2.17 -3.99 -15.10
C HIS A 203 -0.98 -3.48 -14.28
N ILE A 204 -0.40 -4.32 -13.42
CA ILE A 204 0.77 -3.92 -12.62
C ILE A 204 2.00 -3.68 -13.49
N GLU A 205 2.23 -4.50 -14.52
CA GLU A 205 3.32 -4.30 -15.48
C GLU A 205 3.13 -2.98 -16.25
N GLN A 206 1.90 -2.68 -16.70
CA GLN A 206 1.58 -1.40 -17.34
C GLN A 206 1.84 -0.21 -16.41
N ILE A 207 1.39 -0.28 -15.15
CA ILE A 207 1.64 0.76 -14.14
C ILE A 207 3.14 0.98 -13.93
N LYS A 208 3.91 -0.10 -13.76
CA LYS A 208 5.36 -0.03 -13.54
C LYS A 208 6.11 0.55 -14.73
N LEU A 209 5.75 0.15 -15.96
CA LEU A 209 6.35 0.70 -17.17
C LEU A 209 6.14 2.22 -17.24
N ARG A 210 4.95 2.69 -16.89
CA ARG A 210 4.62 4.13 -16.89
C ARG A 210 5.32 4.91 -15.78
N MET A 211 5.63 4.28 -14.66
CA MET A 211 6.43 4.91 -13.60
C MET A 211 7.92 5.02 -13.94
N SER A 212 8.41 4.21 -14.88
CA SER A 212 9.81 4.21 -15.31
C SER A 212 10.11 5.05 -16.56
N ALA A 213 9.06 5.52 -17.25
CA ALA A 213 9.13 6.31 -18.48
C ALA A 213 9.23 7.81 -18.17
#